data_AF-A0A942HMW4-F1
#
_entry.id   AF-A0A942HMW4-F1
#
_cell.length_a   1.000
_cell.length_b   1.000
_cell.length_c   1.000
_cell.angle_alpha   90.00
_cell.angle_beta   90.00
_cell.angle_gamma   90.00
#
_symmetry.space_group_name_H-M   'P 1'
#
loop_
_entity.id
_entity.type
_entity.pdbx_description
1 polymer ?
#
loop_
_entity_poly.entity_id
_entity_poly.type
_entity_poly.pdbx_seq_one_letter_code
_entity_poly.pdbx_strand_id
1 'polypeptide(L)'
;SVRTERWKYIRRFDDNPHPVLANVDDGESKDLLLAAGWGERVVPRERLYDLVLDPGEGENLVADPDCAGVLAELRERLREWMRETGDPLLEGPVPAPPGAAVNEPWQTSPDDPVRVVSTEPAAVTAGPTAAPSS
;
A
#
# COMPACT_ATOMS: atom_id res chain seq x y z
N SER A 1 3.51 10.59 -3.24
CA SER A 1 3.76 11.35 -1.99
C SER A 1 3.96 12.82 -2.34
N VAL A 2 3.91 13.71 -1.36
CA VAL A 2 4.26 15.14 -1.52
C VAL A 2 5.35 15.48 -0.51
N ARG A 3 6.34 16.27 -0.93
CA ARG A 3 7.42 16.74 -0.08
C ARG A 3 7.60 18.25 -0.26
N THR A 4 7.69 18.96 0.86
CA THR A 4 8.17 20.34 0.94
C THR A 4 9.54 20.35 1.61
N GLU A 5 10.12 21.51 1.83
CA GLU A 5 11.39 21.63 2.56
C GLU A 5 11.28 21.05 3.98
N ARG A 6 10.16 21.30 4.68
CA ARG A 6 9.96 20.88 6.07
C ARG A 6 9.12 19.61 6.21
N TRP A 7 8.19 19.32 5.30
CA TRP A 7 7.20 18.27 5.53
C TRP A 7 7.24 17.21 4.44
N LYS A 8 7.01 15.95 4.83
CA LYS A 8 6.76 14.86 3.90
C LYS A 8 5.45 14.17 4.25
N TYR A 9 4.62 14.00 3.24
CA TYR A 9 3.37 13.27 3.35
C TYR A 9 3.34 12.09 2.37
N ILE A 10 2.98 10.92 2.88
CA ILE A 10 2.89 9.66 2.12
C ILE A 10 1.50 9.06 2.35
N ARG A 11 0.88 8.61 1.26
CA ARG A 11 -0.37 7.84 1.28
C ARG A 11 -0.16 6.54 0.53
N ARG A 12 -0.55 5.43 1.16
CA ARG A 12 -0.68 4.11 0.56
C ARG A 12 -2.11 3.93 0.05
N PHE A 13 -2.24 3.26 -1.08
CA PHE A 13 -3.52 3.00 -1.74
C PHE A 13 -3.87 1.51 -1.76
N ASP A 14 -2.92 0.64 -1.46
CA ASP A 14 -3.13 -0.79 -1.29
C ASP A 14 -3.97 -1.09 -0.03
N ASP A 15 -4.75 -2.17 -0.12
CA ASP A 15 -5.62 -2.62 0.97
C ASP A 15 -4.90 -3.57 1.94
N ASN A 16 -3.70 -4.04 1.59
CA ASN A 16 -2.89 -4.86 2.47
C ASN A 16 -2.28 -4.01 3.61
N PRO A 17 -2.69 -4.21 4.87
CA PRO A 17 -2.17 -3.41 5.98
C PRO A 17 -0.76 -3.82 6.39
N HIS A 18 -0.18 -4.87 5.80
CA HIS A 18 1.12 -5.43 6.17
C HIS A 18 2.20 -5.18 5.09
N PRO A 19 3.49 -5.45 5.37
CA PRO A 19 4.52 -5.48 4.35
C PRO A 19 4.21 -6.56 3.29
N VAL A 20 4.51 -6.27 2.02
CA VAL A 20 4.49 -7.28 0.96
C VAL A 20 5.86 -7.96 0.95
N LEU A 21 5.95 -9.11 1.62
CA LEU A 21 7.22 -9.78 1.93
C LEU A 21 7.91 -10.39 0.71
N ALA A 22 7.12 -10.85 -0.27
CA ALA A 22 7.63 -11.36 -1.54
C ALA A 22 8.43 -10.31 -2.36
N ASN A 23 8.32 -9.01 -2.04
CA ASN A 23 9.12 -7.96 -2.68
C ASN A 23 10.52 -7.79 -2.06
N VAL A 24 10.89 -8.62 -1.10
CA VAL A 24 12.19 -8.59 -0.43
C VAL A 24 12.86 -9.94 -0.62
N ASP A 25 14.13 -9.94 -1.04
CA ASP A 25 14.90 -11.16 -1.27
C ASP A 25 15.02 -12.02 0.01
N ASP A 26 15.10 -13.33 -0.18
CA ASP A 26 15.34 -14.26 0.90
C ASP A 26 16.77 -14.16 1.44
N GLY A 27 16.93 -14.39 2.74
CA GLY A 27 18.22 -14.38 3.40
C GLY A 27 18.10 -14.33 4.92
N GLU A 28 19.21 -14.62 5.60
CA GLU A 28 19.25 -14.76 7.07
C GLU A 28 18.73 -13.52 7.81
N SER A 29 19.00 -12.32 7.29
CA SER A 29 18.49 -11.07 7.84
C SER A 29 16.96 -10.99 7.78
N LYS A 30 16.35 -11.47 6.69
CA LYS A 30 14.90 -11.50 6.53
C LYS A 30 14.28 -12.54 7.46
N ASP A 31 14.88 -13.72 7.57
CA ASP A 31 14.43 -14.76 8.49
C ASP A 31 14.40 -14.27 9.94
N LEU A 32 15.45 -13.56 10.36
CA LEU A 32 15.52 -12.95 11.69
C LEU A 32 14.41 -11.91 11.90
N LEU A 33 14.13 -11.06 10.90
CA LEU A 33 13.06 -10.06 10.98
C LEU A 33 11.67 -10.69 11.01
N LEU A 34 11.43 -11.74 10.22
CA LEU A 34 10.18 -12.49 10.23
C LEU A 34 9.96 -13.14 11.59
N ALA A 35 10.99 -13.81 12.15
CA ALA A 35 10.93 -14.38 13.49
C ALA A 35 10.67 -13.32 14.58
N ALA A 36 11.09 -12.07 14.35
CA ALA A 36 10.83 -10.92 15.21
C ALA A 36 9.46 -10.24 14.99
N GLY A 37 8.60 -10.82 14.14
CA GLY A 37 7.23 -10.35 13.92
C GLY A 37 7.10 -9.23 12.89
N TRP A 38 8.05 -9.11 11.94
CA TRP A 38 8.01 -8.06 10.93
C TRP A 38 6.81 -8.18 9.99
N GLY A 39 6.43 -9.41 9.60
CA GLY A 39 5.33 -9.67 8.67
C GLY A 39 3.96 -9.24 9.22
N GLU A 40 3.80 -9.27 10.54
CA GLU A 40 2.57 -8.92 11.24
C GLU A 40 2.47 -7.42 11.54
N ARG A 41 3.53 -6.64 11.32
CA ARG A 41 3.49 -5.21 11.60
C ARG A 41 2.51 -4.50 10.68
N VAL A 42 1.64 -3.70 11.27
CA VAL A 42 0.74 -2.83 10.51
C VAL A 42 1.53 -1.65 9.96
N VAL A 43 1.40 -1.44 8.66
CA VAL A 43 1.99 -0.34 7.90
C VAL A 43 0.91 0.72 7.72
N PRO A 44 1.03 1.90 8.37
CA PRO A 44 0.01 2.94 8.32
C PRO A 44 -0.33 3.36 6.89
N ARG A 45 -1.62 3.57 6.62
CA ARG A 45 -2.11 4.01 5.31
C ARG A 45 -1.62 5.42 4.97
N GLU A 46 -1.47 6.27 5.97
CA GLU A 46 -0.97 7.63 5.84
C GLU A 46 0.20 7.86 6.78
N ARG A 47 1.17 8.64 6.34
CA ARG A 47 2.32 9.06 7.13
C ARG A 47 2.64 10.53 6.90
N LEU A 48 2.93 11.26 7.97
CA LEU A 48 3.35 12.66 7.97
C LEU A 48 4.61 12.79 8.83
N TYR A 49 5.63 13.46 8.28
CA TYR A 49 6.91 13.66 8.95
C TYR A 49 7.35 15.11 8.86
N ASP A 50 7.87 15.66 9.97
CA ASP A 50 8.63 16.91 9.99
C ASP A 50 10.10 16.60 9.68
N LEU A 51 10.56 16.86 8.46
CA LEU A 51 11.92 16.56 8.01
C LEU A 51 13.00 17.45 8.66
N VAL A 52 12.63 18.55 9.31
CA VAL A 52 13.59 19.40 10.03
C VAL A 52 13.88 18.81 11.41
N LEU A 53 12.84 18.34 12.10
CA LEU A 53 12.95 17.78 13.45
C LEU A 53 13.20 16.26 13.45
N ASP A 54 12.72 15.56 12.42
CA ASP A 54 12.86 14.12 12.21
C ASP A 54 13.31 13.82 10.75
N PRO A 55 14.59 14.08 10.42
CA PRO A 55 15.14 13.76 9.09
C PRO A 55 15.10 12.27 8.77
N GLY A 56 15.00 11.41 9.78
CA GLY A 56 14.96 9.95 9.68
C GLY A 56 13.58 9.36 9.43
N GLU A 57 12.52 10.18 9.43
CA GLU A 57 11.13 9.74 9.24
C GLU A 57 10.70 8.64 10.23
N GLY A 58 11.18 8.74 11.47
CA GLY A 58 10.90 7.80 12.55
C GLY A 58 9.53 7.97 13.20
N GLU A 59 8.99 9.20 13.25
CA GLU A 59 7.75 9.52 13.96
C GLU A 59 6.62 9.93 13.02
N ASN A 60 5.56 9.11 12.97
CA ASN A 60 4.39 9.43 12.16
C ASN A 60 3.43 10.40 12.87
N LEU A 61 3.34 11.64 12.39
CA LEU A 61 2.55 12.73 12.97
C LEU A 61 1.10 12.81 12.47
N VAL A 62 0.59 11.79 11.77
CA VAL A 62 -0.80 11.80 11.25
C VAL A 62 -1.86 11.94 12.35
N ALA A 63 -1.60 11.38 13.53
CA ALA A 63 -2.53 11.41 14.66
C ALA A 63 -2.33 12.65 15.56
N ASP A 64 -1.32 13.48 15.30
CA ASP A 64 -1.05 14.69 16.07
C ASP A 64 -2.03 15.81 15.67
N PRO A 65 -2.88 16.28 16.60
CA PRO A 65 -3.85 17.36 16.31
C PRO A 65 -3.17 18.68 15.92
N ASP A 66 -1.97 18.97 16.41
CA ASP A 66 -1.26 20.20 16.08
C ASP A 66 -0.79 20.20 14.61
N CYS A 67 -0.61 19.00 14.03
CA CYS A 67 -0.23 18.80 12.64
C CYS A 67 -1.44 18.68 11.68
N ALA A 68 -2.67 18.74 12.17
CA ALA A 68 -3.88 18.48 11.37
C ALA A 68 -4.03 19.43 10.16
N GLY A 69 -3.64 20.71 10.31
CA GLY A 69 -3.68 21.69 9.23
C GLY A 69 -2.71 21.34 8.09
N VAL A 70 -1.46 21.01 8.43
CA VAL A 70 -0.44 20.60 7.46
C VAL A 70 -0.83 19.30 6.76
N LEU A 71 -1.37 18.35 7.52
CA LEU A 71 -1.87 17.09 6.98
C LEU A 71 -2.96 17.32 5.92
N ALA A 72 -3.93 18.18 6.22
CA ALA A 72 -5.00 18.51 5.29
C ALA A 72 -4.48 19.20 4.01
N GLU A 73 -3.55 20.14 4.15
CA GLU A 73 -2.91 20.81 3.01
C GLU A 73 -2.22 19.79 2.08
N LEU A 74 -1.35 18.95 2.64
CA LEU A 74 -0.56 18.01 1.84
C LEU A 74 -1.42 16.88 1.25
N ARG A 75 -2.52 16.50 1.91
CA ARG A 75 -3.54 15.60 1.35
C ARG A 75 -4.15 16.19 0.09
N GLU A 76 -4.58 17.45 0.12
CA GLU A 76 -5.21 18.06 -1.06
C GLU A 76 -4.18 18.27 -2.17
N ARG A 77 -2.97 18.73 -1.85
CA ARG A 77 -1.90 18.88 -2.85
C ARG A 77 -1.56 17.57 -3.55
N LEU A 78 -1.52 16.46 -2.80
CA LEU A 78 -1.33 15.13 -3.40
C LEU A 78 -2.50 14.79 -4.33
N ARG A 79 -3.73 15.04 -3.88
CA ARG A 79 -4.94 14.70 -4.63
C ARG A 79 -5.10 15.54 -5.90
N GLU A 80 -4.78 16.82 -5.84
CA GLU A 80 -4.76 17.72 -6.99
C GLU A 80 -3.74 17.24 -8.03
N TRP A 81 -2.51 16.95 -7.60
CA TRP A 81 -1.49 16.38 -8.48
C TRP A 81 -1.95 15.08 -9.16
N MET A 82 -2.55 14.16 -8.40
CA MET A 82 -3.10 12.92 -8.96
C MET A 82 -4.18 13.17 -10.02
N ARG A 83 -5.03 14.20 -9.83
CA ARG A 83 -6.06 14.55 -10.83
C ARG A 83 -5.43 15.16 -12.07
N GLU A 84 -4.48 16.07 -11.89
CA GLU A 84 -3.79 16.77 -12.98
C GLU A 84 -3.03 15.80 -13.89
N THR A 85 -2.43 14.76 -13.32
CA THR A 85 -1.69 13.74 -14.08
C THR A 85 -2.56 12.56 -14.55
N GLY A 86 -3.86 12.56 -14.23
CA GLY A 86 -4.76 11.47 -14.57
C GLY A 86 -4.35 10.13 -13.93
N ASP A 87 -3.93 10.17 -12.66
CA ASP A 87 -3.46 8.99 -11.93
C ASP A 87 -4.59 7.94 -11.79
N PRO A 88 -4.43 6.73 -12.37
CA PRO A 88 -5.46 5.68 -12.33
C PRO A 88 -5.76 5.20 -10.91
N LEU A 89 -4.87 5.44 -9.93
CA LEU A 89 -5.14 5.12 -8.52
C LEU A 89 -6.34 5.90 -7.94
N LEU A 90 -6.79 6.97 -8.60
CA LEU A 90 -8.03 7.66 -8.24
C LEU A 90 -9.28 6.83 -8.53
N GLU A 91 -9.18 5.88 -9.47
CA GLU A 91 -10.28 4.98 -9.86
C GLU A 91 -10.24 3.64 -9.10
N GLY A 92 -9.10 3.30 -8.50
CA GLY A 92 -8.93 2.10 -7.68
C GLY A 92 -7.57 1.43 -7.89
N PRO A 93 -7.39 0.19 -7.41
CA PRO A 93 -6.17 -0.57 -7.65
C PRO A 93 -5.89 -0.74 -9.15
N VAL A 94 -4.65 -0.50 -9.55
CA VAL A 94 -4.24 -0.69 -10.95
C VAL A 94 -4.03 -2.19 -11.20
N PRO A 95 -4.78 -2.81 -12.13
CA PRO A 95 -4.61 -4.23 -12.42
C PRO A 95 -3.26 -4.48 -13.08
N ALA A 96 -2.64 -5.59 -12.72
CA ALA A 96 -1.45 -6.07 -13.42
C ALA A 96 -1.79 -6.38 -14.89
N PRO A 97 -0.89 -6.08 -15.85
CA PRO A 97 -1.17 -6.29 -17.26
C PRO A 97 -1.27 -7.79 -17.59
N PRO A 98 -2.01 -8.17 -18.65
CA PRO A 98 -2.06 -9.56 -19.11
C PRO A 98 -0.67 -10.14 -19.37
N GLY A 99 -0.46 -11.38 -18.94
CA GLY A 99 0.82 -12.09 -19.04
C GLY A 99 1.82 -11.76 -17.93
N ALA A 100 1.53 -10.79 -17.05
CA ALA A 100 2.38 -10.51 -15.90
C ALA A 100 2.39 -11.70 -14.92
N ALA A 101 3.57 -12.08 -14.46
CA ALA A 101 3.77 -12.97 -13.32
C ALA A 101 3.79 -12.14 -12.03
N VAL A 102 2.88 -12.44 -11.10
CA VAL A 102 2.66 -11.64 -9.89
C VAL A 102 2.66 -12.55 -8.67
N ASN A 103 3.45 -12.20 -7.65
CA ASN A 103 3.31 -12.79 -6.32
C ASN A 103 2.08 -12.22 -5.61
N GLU A 104 1.42 -13.07 -4.84
CA GLU A 104 0.30 -12.67 -4.00
C GLU A 104 0.79 -11.92 -2.75
N PRO A 105 0.04 -10.92 -2.24
CA PRO A 105 0.52 -10.08 -1.13
C PRO A 105 0.83 -10.81 0.17
N TRP A 106 0.29 -12.02 0.36
CA TRP A 106 0.53 -12.87 1.54
C TRP A 106 1.74 -13.79 1.39
N GLN A 107 2.34 -13.88 0.20
CA GLN A 107 3.52 -14.70 -0.03
C GLN A 107 4.73 -14.10 0.65
N THR A 108 5.60 -14.98 1.14
CA THR A 108 6.75 -14.61 1.94
C THR A 108 8.01 -14.51 1.11
N SER A 109 8.17 -15.32 0.07
CA SER A 109 9.37 -15.39 -0.76
C SER A 109 9.10 -14.85 -2.18
N PRO A 110 10.06 -14.16 -2.83
CA PRO A 110 9.98 -13.87 -4.25
C PRO A 110 9.94 -15.13 -5.12
N ASP A 111 10.50 -16.25 -4.64
CA ASP A 111 10.55 -17.53 -5.34
C ASP A 111 9.27 -18.37 -5.14
N ASP A 112 8.30 -17.88 -4.34
CA ASP A 112 7.01 -18.53 -4.20
C ASP A 112 6.26 -18.59 -5.55
N PRO A 113 5.41 -19.60 -5.79
CA PRO A 113 4.70 -19.74 -7.06
C PRO A 113 3.89 -18.51 -7.44
N VAL A 114 4.14 -17.96 -8.63
CA VAL A 114 3.47 -16.76 -9.14
C VAL A 114 2.14 -17.07 -9.84
N ARG A 115 1.20 -16.14 -9.75
CA ARG A 115 0.00 -16.14 -10.61
C ARG A 115 0.32 -15.40 -11.90
N VAL A 116 0.05 -16.03 -13.05
CA VAL A 116 0.10 -15.37 -14.35
C VAL A 116 -1.25 -14.72 -14.63
N VAL A 117 -1.27 -13.41 -14.87
CA VAL A 117 -2.49 -12.68 -15.21
C VAL A 117 -2.99 -13.14 -16.57
N SER A 118 -4.19 -13.71 -16.61
CA SER A 118 -4.82 -14.16 -17.86
C SER A 118 -5.24 -12.97 -18.73
N THR A 119 -5.29 -13.18 -20.04
CA THR A 119 -5.79 -12.20 -21.02
C THR A 119 -7.31 -12.05 -21.03
N GLU A 120 -8.05 -12.95 -20.37
CA GLU A 120 -9.51 -12.85 -20.24
C GLU A 120 -9.88 -12.00 -19.01
N PRO A 121 -10.82 -11.05 -19.13
CA PRO A 121 -11.32 -10.33 -17.97
C PRO A 121 -11.95 -11.34 -17.01
N ALA A 122 -11.52 -11.32 -15.75
CA ALA A 122 -12.03 -12.22 -14.72
C ALA A 122 -13.56 -12.11 -14.68
N ALA A 123 -14.26 -13.17 -15.07
CA ALA A 123 -15.71 -13.24 -14.95
C ALA A 123 -16.07 -13.04 -13.48
N VAL A 124 -16.85 -11.99 -13.19
CA VAL A 124 -17.49 -11.82 -11.90
C VAL A 124 -18.33 -13.07 -11.65
N THR A 125 -17.85 -13.93 -10.76
CA THR A 125 -18.60 -15.10 -10.33
C THR A 125 -19.56 -14.62 -9.25
N ALA A 126 -20.80 -14.34 -9.66
CA ALA A 126 -21.90 -14.16 -8.73
C ALA A 126 -22.04 -15.43 -7.89
N GLY A 127 -21.83 -15.31 -6.57
CA GLY A 127 -22.06 -16.39 -5.62
C GLY A 127 -23.53 -16.87 -5.68
N PRO A 128 -23.81 -18.12 -5.28
CA PRO A 128 -25.12 -18.72 -5.45
C PRO A 128 -26.19 -17.98 -4.64
N THR A 129 -27.22 -17.48 -5.33
CA THR A 129 -28.45 -16.99 -4.72
C THR A 129 -29.10 -18.12 -3.92
N ALA A 130 -29.14 -17.99 -2.59
CA ALA A 130 -29.88 -18.88 -1.73
C ALA A 130 -31.39 -18.74 -2.01
N ALA A 131 -32.04 -19.86 -2.35
CA ALA A 131 -33.50 -19.92 -2.48
C ALA A 131 -34.16 -19.84 -1.09
N PRO A 132 -35.30 -19.13 -0.95
CA PRO A 132 -36.01 -19.06 0.32
C PRO A 132 -36.67 -20.40 0.67
N SER A 133 -36.51 -20.84 1.92
CA SER A 133 -37.21 -21.99 2.48
C SER A 133 -38.70 -21.68 2.65
N SER A 134 -39.56 -22.63 2.29
CA SER A 134 -41.00 -22.63 2.60
C SER A 134 -41.28 -23.19 3.98
#